data_AF-A0A661I4A5-F1
#
_entry.id   AF-A0A661I4A5-F1
#
_cell.length_a   1.000
_cell.length_b   1.000
_cell.length_c   1.000
_cell.angle_alpha   90.00
_cell.angle_beta   90.00
_cell.angle_gamma   90.00
#
_symmetry.space_group_name_H-M   'P 1'
#
loop_
_entity.id
_entity.type
_entity.pdbx_description
1 polymer ?
#
loop_
_entity_poly.entity_id
_entity_poly.type
_entity_poly.pdbx_seq_one_letter_code
_entity_poly.pdbx_strand_id
1 'polypeptide(L)' 'MKNIVYKDIAEYLGKKEGTIKNWKANHPVLLELVKLGAFCKKNDLDIEKITKLIEVREAVKGV' A
#
# COMPACT_ATOMS: atom_id res chain seq x y z
N MET A 1 -4.57 -11.01 -6.44
CA MET A 1 -4.21 -9.84 -5.61
C MET A 1 -5.48 -9.15 -5.16
N LYS A 2 -5.55 -8.74 -3.88
CA LYS A 2 -6.71 -8.01 -3.34
C LYS A 2 -6.50 -6.51 -3.59
N ASN A 3 -7.47 -5.87 -4.23
CA ASN A 3 -7.47 -4.42 -4.45
C ASN A 3 -7.81 -3.66 -3.17
N ILE A 4 -7.27 -2.44 -3.05
CA ILE A 4 -7.47 -1.57 -1.89
C ILE A 4 -8.46 -0.48 -2.26
N VAL A 5 -9.44 -0.27 -1.39
CA VAL A 5 -10.37 0.84 -1.45
C VAL A 5 -10.15 1.78 -0.26
N TYR A 6 -10.66 3.00 -0.32
CA TYR A 6 -10.50 3.97 0.78
C TYR A 6 -11.07 3.49 2.11
N LYS A 7 -12.10 2.62 2.07
CA LYS A 7 -12.66 1.99 3.25
C LYS A 7 -11.65 1.11 4.00
N ASP A 8 -10.84 0.32 3.28
CA ASP A 8 -9.82 -0.53 3.92
C ASP A 8 -8.80 0.34 4.68
N ILE A 9 -8.35 1.42 4.05
CA ILE A 9 -7.39 2.37 4.64
C ILE A 9 -7.99 3.03 5.89
N ALA A 10 -9.25 3.41 5.81
CA ALA A 10 -9.97 4.03 6.92
C ALA A 10 -10.05 3.09 8.12
N GLU A 11 -10.36 1.81 7.90
CA GLU A 11 -10.41 0.78 8.93
C GLU A 11 -9.03 0.54 9.56
N TYR A 12 -7.96 0.40 8.77
CA TYR A 12 -6.61 0.17 9.28
C TYR A 12 -6.08 1.32 10.15
N LEU A 13 -6.49 2.55 9.86
CA LEU A 13 -6.01 3.75 10.54
C LEU A 13 -6.97 4.27 11.62
N GLY A 14 -8.12 3.62 11.83
CA GLY A 14 -9.16 4.11 12.74
C GLY A 14 -9.69 5.49 12.36
N LYS A 15 -9.86 5.76 11.06
CA LYS A 15 -10.33 7.04 10.51
C LYS A 15 -11.64 6.88 9.75
N LYS A 16 -12.30 8.01 9.43
CA LYS A 16 -13.46 8.02 8.54
C LYS A 16 -13.01 7.97 7.08
N GLU A 17 -13.74 7.26 6.22
CA GLU A 17 -13.43 7.18 4.78
C GLU A 17 -13.36 8.56 4.11
N GLY A 18 -14.22 9.50 4.54
CA GLY A 18 -14.20 10.89 4.06
C GLY A 18 -12.87 11.61 4.34
N THR A 19 -12.22 11.31 5.48
CA THR A 19 -10.88 11.84 5.79
C THR A 19 -9.84 11.33 4.81
N ILE A 20 -9.88 10.05 4.46
CA ILE A 20 -8.96 9.45 3.49
C ILE A 20 -9.20 10.02 2.08
N LYS A 21 -10.47 10.19 1.68
CA LYS A 21 -10.84 10.84 0.41
C LYS A 21 -10.29 12.27 0.33
N ASN A 22 -10.35 13.03 1.43
CA ASN A 22 -9.87 14.41 1.49
C ASN A 22 -8.33 14.53 1.34
N TRP A 23 -7.57 13.49 1.67
CA TRP A 23 -6.12 13.48 1.45
C TRP A 23 -5.73 13.54 -0.02
N LYS A 24 -6.60 13.11 -0.94
CA LYS A 24 -6.31 13.20 -2.38
C LYS A 24 -6.03 14.64 -2.83
N ALA A 25 -6.72 15.62 -2.24
CA ALA A 25 -6.55 17.03 -2.56
C ALA A 25 -5.47 17.69 -1.70
N ASN A 26 -5.47 17.41 -0.38
CA ASN A 26 -4.66 18.18 0.57
C ASN A 26 -3.31 17.53 0.91
N HIS A 27 -3.19 16.21 0.75
CA HIS A 27 -2.01 15.42 1.11
C HIS A 27 -1.79 14.24 0.14
N PRO A 28 -1.61 14.50 -1.18
CA PRO A 28 -1.58 13.45 -2.19
C PRO A 28 -0.46 12.42 -1.96
N VAL A 29 0.73 12.88 -1.54
CA VAL A 29 1.88 12.01 -1.23
C VAL A 29 1.59 11.09 -0.04
N LEU A 30 0.95 11.61 1.02
CA LEU A 30 0.54 10.79 2.16
C LEU A 30 -0.45 9.70 1.71
N LEU A 31 -1.43 10.06 0.87
CA LEU A 31 -2.39 9.10 0.35
C LEU A 31 -1.72 8.01 -0.48
N GLU A 32 -0.72 8.35 -1.28
CA GLU A 32 0.06 7.38 -2.07
C GLU A 32 0.81 6.38 -1.18
N LEU A 33 1.57 6.88 -0.20
CA LEU A 33 2.32 6.04 0.74
C LEU A 33 1.41 5.12 1.55
N VAL A 34 0.27 5.65 2.02
CA VAL A 34 -0.71 4.88 2.78
C VAL A 34 -1.40 3.84 1.90
N LYS A 35 -1.68 4.14 0.62
CA LYS A 35 -2.21 3.15 -0.32
C LYS A 35 -1.24 1.99 -0.52
N LEU A 36 0.06 2.27 -0.64
CA LEU A 36 1.08 1.23 -0.74
C LEU A 36 1.12 0.38 0.54
N GLY A 37 1.18 1.00 1.71
CA GLY A 37 1.16 0.29 3.00
C GLY A 37 -0.10 -0.57 3.19
N ALA A 38 -1.27 -0.03 2.85
CA ALA A 38 -2.53 -0.77 2.89
C ALA A 38 -2.57 -1.92 1.87
N PHE A 39 -1.98 -1.73 0.69
CA PHE A 39 -1.82 -2.78 -0.30
C PHE A 39 -1.01 -3.94 0.23
N CYS A 40 0.14 -3.63 0.82
CA CYS A 40 1.00 -4.62 1.45
C CYS A 40 0.26 -5.36 2.57
N LYS A 41 -0.38 -4.62 3.50
CA LYS A 41 -1.14 -5.22 4.61
C LYS A 41 -2.25 -6.16 4.15
N LYS A 42 -3.05 -5.78 3.15
CA LYS A 42 -4.19 -6.60 2.66
C LYS A 42 -3.75 -7.87 1.94
N ASN A 43 -2.55 -7.84 1.36
CA ASN A 43 -1.97 -8.96 0.62
C ASN A 43 -0.92 -9.74 1.44
N ASP A 44 -0.84 -9.50 2.75
CA ASP A 44 0.12 -10.16 3.65
C ASP A 44 1.58 -10.02 3.18
N LEU A 45 1.93 -8.85 2.63
CA LEU A 45 3.29 -8.48 2.26
C LEU A 45 3.88 -7.66 3.40
N ASP A 46 4.94 -8.20 4.00
CA ASP A 46 5.82 -7.48 4.90
C ASP A 46 7.11 -7.07 4.17
N ILE A 47 7.98 -6.36 4.88
CA ILE A 47 9.25 -5.88 4.34
C ILE A 47 10.11 -7.05 3.85
N GLU A 48 10.16 -8.16 4.58
CA GLU A 48 10.99 -9.31 4.22
C GLU A 48 10.53 -9.94 2.90
N LYS A 49 9.22 -10.16 2.75
CA LYS A 49 8.63 -10.69 1.51
C LYS A 49 8.85 -9.75 0.33
N ILE A 50 8.73 -8.44 0.55
CA ILE A 50 8.98 -7.43 -0.49
C ILE A 50 10.44 -7.43 -0.92
N THR A 51 11.39 -7.47 0.02
CA THR A 51 12.83 -7.54 -0.28
C THR A 51 13.15 -8.79 -1.11
N LYS A 52 12.64 -9.96 -0.72
CA LYS A 52 12.82 -11.21 -1.48
C LYS A 52 12.27 -11.10 -2.91
N LEU A 53 11.13 -10.47 -3.11
CA LEU A 53 10.56 -10.24 -4.44
C LEU A 53 11.44 -9.32 -5.30
N ILE A 54 12.07 -8.30 -4.70
CA ILE A 54 13.00 -7.40 -5.38
C ILE A 54 14.26 -8.17 -5.79
N GLU A 55 14.84 -8.97 -4.91
CA GLU A 55 16.02 -9.80 -5.20
C GLU A 55 15.77 -10.75 -6.38
N VAL A 56 14.64 -11.47 -6.36
CA VAL A 56 14.24 -12.37 -7.46
C VAL A 56 14.06 -11.60 -8.77
N ARG A 57 13.43 -10.41 -8.74
CA ARG A 57 13.26 -9.58 -9.94
C ARG A 57 14.61 -9.19 -10.56
N GLU A 58 15.58 -8.80 -9.75
CA GLU A 58 16.90 -8.41 -10.23
C GLU A 58 17.71 -9.61 -10.74
N ALA A 59 17.58 -10.78 -10.09
CA ALA A 59 18.17 -12.02 -10.57
C ALA A 59 17.61 -12.44 -11.95
N VAL A 60 16.31 -12.28 -12.18
CA VAL A 60 15.66 -12.61 -13.46
C VAL A 60 16.02 -11.61 -14.57
N LYS A 61 16.21 -10.32 -14.26
CA LYS A 61 16.68 -9.33 -15.23
C LYS A 61 18.14 -9.52 -15.66
N GLY A 62 18.93 -10.21 -14.84
CA GLY A 62 20.32 -10.55 -15.14
C GLY A 62 20.49 -11.78 -16.03
N VAL A 63 19.39 -12.36 -16.54
CA VAL A 63 19.35 -13.50 -17.48
C VAL A 63 18.95 -13.02 -18.87
#